data_AF-A0A1J5WSB9-F1
#
_entry.id   AF-A0A1J5WSB9-F1
#
_cell.length_a   1.000
_cell.length_b   1.000
_cell.length_c   1.000
_cell.angle_alpha   90.00
_cell.angle_beta   90.00
_cell.angle_gamma   90.00
#
_symmetry.space_group_name_H-M   'P 1'
#
loop_
_entity.id
_entity.type
_entity.pdbx_description
1 polymer ?
#
loop_
_entity_poly.entity_id
_entity_poly.type
_entity_poly.pdbx_seq_one_letter_code
_entity_poly.pdbx_strand_id
1 'polypeptide(L)'
;MRPGTTQTLKHGNVFFVFTGRHVFLFPESEYSQINQEEGYVCLKRKYLSKVTDRDVERIICIVCHEEAAPEDFVSPLCRQMHFVLCKACIEYLKKRTDKREVACPYCKEKKSDKAYQEEIRAVLFSTMSQQTLSSLELRPDIEVETVMRLTLESKVVLSNVAVSDSLFFKLMGRTSVTIRNK
;
A
#
# COMPACT_ATOMS: atom_id res chain seq x y z
N MET A 1 14.66 -11.25 -3.26
CA MET A 1 13.43 -10.72 -3.92
C MET A 1 13.84 -10.02 -5.20
N ARG A 2 13.12 -10.24 -6.31
CA ARG A 2 13.28 -9.40 -7.50
C ARG A 2 12.83 -7.97 -7.16
N PRO A 3 13.44 -6.93 -7.76
CA PRO A 3 12.93 -5.56 -7.65
C PRO A 3 11.46 -5.54 -8.08
N GLY A 4 10.58 -4.95 -7.28
CA GLY A 4 9.16 -4.78 -7.59
C GLY A 4 8.19 -5.84 -7.08
N THR A 5 8.64 -6.96 -6.49
CA THR A 5 7.69 -7.94 -5.91
C THR A 5 7.27 -7.52 -4.50
N THR A 6 5.99 -7.21 -4.30
CA THR A 6 5.39 -7.06 -2.98
C THR A 6 4.98 -8.43 -2.44
N GLN A 7 5.17 -8.69 -1.14
CA GLN A 7 4.64 -9.91 -0.52
C GLN A 7 3.99 -9.57 0.80
N THR A 8 2.79 -10.12 1.01
CA THR A 8 1.99 -9.84 2.20
C THR A 8 1.86 -11.07 3.07
N LEU A 9 1.96 -10.89 4.39
CA LEU A 9 1.67 -11.91 5.39
C LEU A 9 0.68 -11.36 6.42
N LYS A 10 -0.27 -12.18 6.87
CA LYS A 10 -1.22 -11.81 7.93
C LYS A 10 -0.76 -12.38 9.26
N HIS A 11 -0.88 -11.61 10.33
CA HIS A 11 -0.73 -12.07 11.71
C HIS A 11 -1.70 -11.32 12.62
N GLY A 12 -2.59 -12.06 13.30
CA GLY A 12 -3.75 -11.46 13.96
C GLY A 12 -4.59 -10.66 12.97
N ASN A 13 -4.97 -9.44 13.36
CA ASN A 13 -5.73 -8.50 12.53
C ASN A 13 -4.85 -7.51 11.76
N VAL A 14 -3.55 -7.83 11.61
CA VAL A 14 -2.56 -6.96 10.96
C VAL A 14 -1.96 -7.64 9.72
N PHE A 15 -1.87 -6.87 8.64
CA PHE A 15 -1.19 -7.28 7.41
C PHE A 15 0.20 -6.64 7.31
N PHE A 16 1.21 -7.48 7.13
CA PHE A 16 2.60 -7.12 6.92
C PHE A 16 2.91 -7.13 5.43
N VAL A 17 3.04 -5.94 4.83
CA VAL A 17 3.37 -5.77 3.42
C VAL A 17 4.87 -5.50 3.29
N PHE A 18 5.59 -6.49 2.77
CA PHE A 18 7.03 -6.41 2.55
C PHE A 18 7.32 -5.83 1.17
N THR A 19 8.04 -4.70 1.17
CA THR A 19 8.56 -4.08 -0.05
C THR A 19 10.08 -4.26 -0.11
N GLY A 20 10.72 -3.67 -1.13
CA GLY A 20 12.16 -3.80 -1.34
C GLY A 20 13.01 -3.42 -0.12
N ARG A 21 12.62 -2.38 0.62
CA ARG A 21 13.40 -1.83 1.76
C ARG A 21 12.62 -1.64 3.06
N HIS A 22 11.29 -1.72 3.02
CA HIS A 22 10.43 -1.38 4.15
C HIS A 22 9.40 -2.46 4.40
N VAL A 23 8.88 -2.49 5.63
CA VAL A 23 7.70 -3.28 5.98
C VAL A 23 6.60 -2.32 6.38
N PHE A 24 5.43 -2.47 5.80
CA PHE A 24 4.25 -1.70 6.18
C PHE A 24 3.29 -2.58 6.96
N LEU A 25 2.72 -2.04 8.04
CA LEU A 25 1.70 -2.69 8.83
C LEU A 25 0.38 -2.02 8.51
N PHE A 26 -0.59 -2.81 8.07
CA PHE A 26 -1.94 -2.34 7.78
C PHE A 26 -2.94 -2.98 8.75
N PRO A 27 -3.88 -2.20 9.30
CA PRO A 27 -5.09 -2.78 9.87
C PRO A 27 -5.83 -3.61 8.80
N GLU A 28 -6.43 -4.71 9.22
CA GLU A 28 -7.29 -5.53 8.36
C GLU A 28 -8.41 -4.71 7.69
N SER A 29 -9.00 -3.75 8.42
CA SER A 29 -10.06 -2.88 7.90
C SER A 29 -9.62 -2.02 6.71
N GLU A 30 -8.33 -1.69 6.61
CA GLU A 30 -7.79 -0.92 5.49
C GLU A 30 -7.19 -1.83 4.42
N TYR A 31 -6.45 -2.88 4.80
CA TYR A 31 -5.84 -3.79 3.82
C TYR A 31 -6.86 -4.56 2.99
N SER A 32 -7.97 -4.97 3.61
CA SER A 32 -9.07 -5.65 2.91
C SER A 32 -9.64 -4.84 1.76
N GLN A 33 -9.56 -3.51 1.81
CA GLN A 33 -10.06 -2.61 0.76
C GLN A 33 -9.03 -2.36 -0.35
N ILE A 34 -7.74 -2.62 -0.10
CA ILE A 34 -6.65 -2.46 -1.08
C ILE A 34 -6.70 -3.56 -2.15
N ASN A 35 -7.12 -4.77 -1.77
CA ASN A 35 -7.09 -5.97 -2.62
C ASN A 35 -8.46 -6.38 -3.18
N GLN A 36 -9.50 -5.56 -3.06
CA GLN A 36 -10.84 -5.91 -3.53
C GLN A 36 -11.02 -5.82 -5.05
N GLU A 37 -10.08 -5.22 -5.78
CA GLU A 37 -10.30 -4.89 -7.19
C GLU A 37 -9.25 -5.53 -8.10
N GLU A 38 -9.63 -6.60 -8.79
CA GLU A 38 -8.79 -7.24 -9.82
C GLU A 38 -8.22 -6.18 -10.78
N GLY A 39 -6.89 -6.05 -10.82
CA GLY A 39 -6.17 -5.13 -11.70
C GLY A 39 -5.97 -3.70 -11.21
N TYR A 40 -6.60 -3.30 -10.10
CA TYR A 40 -6.44 -1.96 -9.50
C TYR A 40 -5.88 -2.04 -8.08
N VAL A 41 -5.20 -0.99 -7.66
CA VAL A 41 -4.56 -0.91 -6.34
C VAL A 41 -5.11 0.31 -5.65
N CYS A 42 -6.12 0.07 -4.82
CA CYS A 42 -6.80 1.13 -4.12
C CYS A 42 -6.11 1.45 -2.80
N LEU A 43 -5.86 2.72 -2.51
CA LEU A 43 -5.42 3.20 -1.20
C LEU A 43 -6.21 4.45 -0.85
N LYS A 44 -6.38 4.71 0.45
CA LYS A 44 -6.94 5.99 0.89
C LYS A 44 -6.03 7.13 0.46
N ARG A 45 -6.62 8.20 -0.10
CA ARG A 45 -5.87 9.39 -0.56
C ARG A 45 -4.95 9.94 0.51
N LYS A 46 -5.36 9.95 1.79
CA LYS A 46 -4.59 10.50 2.91
C LYS A 46 -3.19 9.92 3.07
N TYR A 47 -2.96 8.70 2.57
CA TYR A 47 -1.65 8.07 2.65
C TYR A 47 -0.71 8.51 1.54
N LEU A 48 -1.24 9.05 0.45
CA LEU A 48 -0.43 9.59 -0.63
C LEU A 48 0.14 10.91 -0.14
N SER A 49 1.47 11.06 -0.17
CA SER A 49 2.12 12.31 0.23
C SER A 49 1.44 13.48 -0.47
N LYS A 50 1.14 14.54 0.28
CA LYS A 50 1.06 15.88 -0.31
C LYS A 50 2.43 16.10 -0.94
N VAL A 51 2.53 16.10 -2.26
CA VAL A 51 3.75 16.60 -2.91
C VAL A 51 3.89 18.03 -2.42
N THR A 52 4.88 18.26 -1.55
CA THR A 52 5.13 19.56 -0.92
C THR A 52 5.83 20.48 -1.92
N ASP A 53 5.10 20.88 -2.95
CA ASP A 53 5.46 22.06 -3.72
C ASP A 53 4.20 22.87 -4.05
N ARG A 54 4.37 24.16 -4.28
CA ARG A 54 3.35 25.22 -4.11
C ARG A 54 2.12 25.18 -5.04
N ASP A 55 1.99 24.13 -5.85
CA ASP A 55 0.82 23.83 -6.65
C ASP A 55 0.36 22.41 -6.30
N VAL A 56 -0.56 22.28 -5.35
CA VAL A 56 -1.13 20.98 -4.99
C VAL A 56 -1.89 20.46 -6.22
N GLU A 57 -1.25 19.63 -7.03
CA GLU A 57 -1.92 18.83 -8.05
C GLU A 57 -3.03 18.05 -7.33
N ARG A 58 -4.26 18.55 -7.48
CA ARG A 58 -5.45 17.93 -6.94
C ARG A 58 -5.46 16.50 -7.45
N ILE A 59 -5.57 15.53 -6.55
CA ILE A 59 -5.70 14.14 -6.93
C ILE A 59 -7.13 13.97 -7.49
N ILE A 60 -7.24 14.07 -8.80
CA ILE A 60 -8.50 14.08 -9.54
C ILE A 60 -8.73 12.73 -10.20
N CYS A 61 -9.96 12.24 -10.12
CA CYS A 61 -10.36 11.08 -10.89
C CYS A 61 -10.52 11.45 -12.38
N ILE A 62 -9.86 10.73 -13.29
CA ILE A 62 -9.95 11.04 -14.74
C ILE A 62 -11.36 10.82 -15.34
N VAL A 63 -12.22 10.07 -14.65
CA VAL A 63 -13.56 9.73 -15.17
C VAL A 63 -14.58 10.77 -14.72
N CYS A 64 -14.77 10.94 -13.41
CA CYS A 64 -15.74 11.92 -12.89
C CYS A 64 -15.19 13.34 -12.79
N HIS A 65 -13.87 13.54 -12.93
CA HIS A 65 -13.19 14.83 -12.76
C HIS A 65 -13.37 15.46 -11.36
N GLU A 66 -13.84 14.67 -10.41
CA GLU A 66 -13.95 15.09 -9.01
C GLU A 66 -12.62 14.89 -8.29
N GLU A 67 -12.36 15.79 -7.34
CA GLU A 67 -11.23 15.68 -6.43
C GLU A 67 -11.56 14.64 -5.35
N ALA A 68 -10.68 13.65 -5.16
CA ALA A 68 -10.90 12.59 -4.18
C ALA A 68 -10.74 13.12 -2.74
N ALA A 69 -11.67 12.89 -1.82
CA ALA A 69 -11.47 13.28 -0.42
C ALA A 69 -10.32 12.48 0.22
N PRO A 70 -9.72 12.93 1.35
CA PRO A 70 -8.65 12.20 2.04
C PRO A 70 -8.97 10.75 2.40
N GLU A 71 -10.23 10.45 2.74
CA GLU A 71 -10.66 9.08 3.07
C GLU A 71 -11.09 8.27 1.85
N ASP A 72 -11.14 8.87 0.66
CA ASP A 72 -11.54 8.17 -0.56
C ASP A 72 -10.44 7.21 -1.01
N PHE A 73 -10.87 6.05 -1.49
CA PHE A 73 -10.00 5.08 -2.14
C PHE A 73 -9.76 5.47 -3.58
N VAL A 74 -8.48 5.53 -3.92
CA VAL A 74 -8.00 5.90 -5.25
C VAL A 74 -6.99 4.90 -5.76
N SER A 75 -7.05 4.60 -7.07
CA SER A 75 -6.04 3.81 -7.79
C SER A 75 -5.31 4.69 -8.79
N PRO A 76 -3.98 4.85 -8.72
CA PRO A 76 -3.23 5.63 -9.70
C PRO A 76 -3.22 4.97 -11.07
N LEU A 77 -3.21 5.80 -12.12
CA LEU A 77 -3.12 5.34 -13.51
C LEU A 77 -1.68 5.28 -14.04
N CYS A 78 -0.71 5.86 -13.34
CA CYS A 78 0.70 5.85 -13.71
C CYS A 78 1.59 6.10 -12.50
N ARG A 79 2.89 5.83 -12.62
CA ARG A 79 3.89 6.02 -11.56
C ARG A 79 3.99 7.48 -11.07
N GLN A 80 3.77 8.43 -11.97
CA GLN A 80 3.76 9.87 -11.64
C GLN A 80 2.43 10.36 -11.06
N MET A 81 1.43 9.48 -10.98
CA MET A 81 0.13 9.78 -10.36
C MET A 81 -0.62 10.99 -10.95
N HIS A 82 -0.38 11.37 -12.21
CA HIS A 82 -1.07 12.48 -12.88
C HIS A 82 -2.60 12.44 -12.73
N PHE A 83 -3.16 11.22 -12.73
CA PHE A 83 -4.57 10.97 -12.49
C PHE A 83 -4.77 9.67 -11.70
N VAL A 84 -5.92 9.59 -11.05
CA VAL A 84 -6.39 8.38 -10.36
C VAL A 84 -7.75 7.93 -10.90
N LEU A 85 -8.18 6.75 -10.46
CA LEU A 85 -9.57 6.30 -10.50
C LEU A 85 -10.10 6.25 -9.07
N CYS A 86 -11.26 6.85 -8.82
CA CYS A 86 -11.97 6.63 -7.56
C CYS A 86 -12.69 5.28 -7.60
N LYS A 87 -12.95 4.70 -6.42
CA LYS A 87 -13.63 3.41 -6.28
C LYS A 87 -14.94 3.32 -7.08
N ALA A 88 -15.79 4.35 -7.00
CA ALA A 88 -17.06 4.39 -7.72
C ALA A 88 -16.87 4.29 -9.24
N CYS A 89 -15.86 4.99 -9.79
CA CYS A 89 -15.54 4.89 -11.20
C CYS A 89 -14.94 3.53 -11.57
N ILE A 90 -14.14 2.89 -10.70
CA ILE A 90 -13.65 1.53 -10.96
C ILE A 90 -14.81 0.54 -11.06
N GLU A 91 -15.76 0.61 -10.12
CA GLU A 91 -16.96 -0.22 -10.14
C GLU A 91 -17.81 0.01 -11.40
N TYR A 92 -17.95 1.27 -11.83
CA TYR A 92 -18.61 1.62 -13.09
C TYR A 92 -17.88 1.04 -14.31
N LEU A 93 -16.56 1.19 -14.37
CA LEU A 93 -15.72 0.68 -15.46
C LEU A 93 -15.76 -0.85 -15.57
N LYS A 94 -15.98 -1.57 -14.46
CA LYS A 94 -16.17 -3.03 -14.47
C LYS A 94 -17.51 -3.46 -15.09
N LYS A 95 -18.57 -2.66 -14.88
CA LYS A 95 -19.94 -3.01 -15.29
C LYS A 95 -20.25 -2.64 -16.74
N ARG A 96 -19.50 -1.72 -17.34
CA ARG A 96 -19.79 -1.25 -18.71
C ARG A 96 -19.43 -2.29 -19.77
N THR A 97 -20.20 -2.28 -20.86
CA THR A 97 -20.01 -3.17 -22.02
C THR A 97 -18.76 -2.83 -22.83
N ASP A 98 -18.41 -1.54 -22.89
CA ASP A 98 -17.17 -1.07 -23.53
C ASP A 98 -15.96 -1.32 -22.62
N LYS A 99 -15.07 -2.21 -23.05
CA LYS A 99 -13.86 -2.59 -22.31
C LYS A 99 -12.64 -1.73 -22.63
N ARG A 100 -12.81 -0.57 -23.29
CA ARG A 100 -11.68 0.33 -23.55
C ARG A 100 -10.94 0.66 -22.26
N GLU A 101 -9.63 0.49 -22.20
CA GLU A 101 -8.88 0.79 -20.98
C GLU A 101 -8.84 2.30 -20.71
N VAL A 102 -8.99 2.68 -19.44
CA VAL A 102 -8.74 4.06 -19.01
C VAL A 102 -7.25 4.23 -18.76
N ALA A 103 -6.72 5.33 -19.28
CA ALA A 103 -5.31 5.46 -19.53
C ALA A 103 -4.85 6.87 -19.16
N CYS A 104 -3.72 6.99 -18.46
CA CYS A 104 -3.10 8.30 -18.24
C CYS A 104 -2.75 8.94 -19.60
N PRO A 105 -3.20 10.16 -19.92
CA PRO A 105 -2.94 10.80 -21.21
C PRO A 105 -1.49 11.25 -21.37
N TYR A 106 -0.80 11.53 -20.26
CA TYR A 106 0.59 12.00 -20.25
C TYR A 106 1.62 10.86 -20.40
N CYS A 107 1.29 9.66 -19.93
CA CYS A 107 2.20 8.51 -19.98
C CYS A 107 1.87 7.59 -21.17
N LYS A 108 2.88 7.33 -22.01
CA LYS A 108 2.79 6.41 -23.16
C LYS A 108 3.09 4.93 -22.80
N GLU A 109 3.41 4.64 -21.53
CA GLU A 109 3.77 3.29 -21.06
C GLU A 109 2.59 2.30 -21.19
N LYS A 110 2.87 1.02 -21.46
CA LYS A 110 1.87 -0.06 -21.62
C LYS A 110 1.08 -0.27 -20.33
N LYS A 111 -0.26 -0.29 -20.43
CA LYS A 111 -1.20 0.16 -19.38
C LYS A 111 -1.88 -0.91 -18.53
N SER A 112 -1.59 -2.19 -18.73
CA SER A 112 -2.31 -3.25 -18.00
C SER A 112 -1.50 -4.50 -17.69
N ASP A 113 -0.20 -4.53 -17.99
CA ASP A 113 0.63 -5.67 -17.61
C ASP A 113 0.78 -5.70 -16.08
N LYS A 114 0.72 -6.91 -15.51
CA LYS A 114 0.89 -7.18 -14.08
C LYS A 114 2.18 -6.57 -13.53
N ALA A 115 3.25 -6.57 -14.31
CA ALA A 115 4.51 -5.93 -13.94
C ALA A 115 4.35 -4.42 -13.71
N TYR A 116 3.58 -3.73 -14.57
CA TYR A 116 3.31 -2.31 -14.44
C TYR A 116 2.48 -1.99 -13.19
N GLN A 117 1.49 -2.83 -12.88
CA GLN A 117 0.70 -2.70 -11.65
C GLN A 117 1.55 -2.92 -10.39
N GLU A 118 2.46 -3.90 -10.39
CA GLU A 118 3.40 -4.11 -9.27
C GLU A 118 4.36 -2.93 -9.10
N GLU A 119 4.78 -2.27 -10.18
CA GLU A 119 5.59 -1.07 -10.09
C GLU A 119 4.80 0.13 -9.56
N ILE A 120 3.55 0.31 -9.98
CA ILE A 120 2.66 1.32 -9.38
C ILE A 120 2.49 1.03 -7.89
N ARG A 121 2.29 -0.23 -7.47
CA ARG A 121 2.28 -0.62 -6.04
C ARG A 121 3.57 -0.20 -5.35
N ALA A 122 4.72 -0.52 -5.92
CA ALA A 122 6.00 -0.20 -5.32
C ALA A 122 6.21 1.32 -5.17
N VAL A 123 5.82 2.11 -6.17
CA VAL A 123 5.89 3.58 -6.12
C VAL A 123 4.92 4.13 -5.08
N LEU A 124 3.68 3.64 -5.04
CA LEU A 124 2.68 3.98 -4.03
C LEU A 124 3.21 3.80 -2.62
N PHE A 125 3.73 2.61 -2.30
CA PHE A 125 4.31 2.35 -0.98
C PHE A 125 5.52 3.25 -0.68
N SER A 126 6.27 3.65 -1.70
CA SER A 126 7.43 4.54 -1.53
C SER A 126 7.01 5.99 -1.25
N THR A 127 5.89 6.44 -1.81
CA THR A 127 5.35 7.81 -1.64
C THR A 127 4.44 7.95 -0.43
N MET A 128 4.19 6.86 0.31
CA MET A 128 3.33 6.91 1.46
C MET A 128 3.93 7.73 2.62
N SER A 129 3.24 8.77 3.06
CA SER A 129 3.63 9.53 4.26
C SER A 129 3.00 8.88 5.50
N GLN A 130 3.77 8.06 6.21
CA GLN A 130 3.30 7.38 7.43
C GLN A 130 4.29 7.53 8.57
N GLN A 131 3.78 7.27 9.77
CA GLN A 131 4.59 7.18 10.97
C GLN A 131 5.59 6.03 10.84
N THR A 132 6.88 6.37 10.81
CA THR A 132 7.96 5.40 10.95
C THR A 132 8.03 4.98 12.41
N LEU A 133 7.91 3.68 12.67
CA LEU A 133 8.09 3.12 14.00
C LEU A 133 9.54 2.76 14.24
N SER A 134 10.16 3.33 15.28
CA SER A 134 11.48 2.93 15.74
C SER A 134 11.47 1.58 16.47
N SER A 135 10.35 1.24 17.12
CA SER A 135 10.17 -0.08 17.74
C SER A 135 8.73 -0.55 17.68
N LEU A 136 8.55 -1.86 17.53
CA LEU A 136 7.28 -2.56 17.54
C LEU A 136 7.38 -3.78 18.47
N GLU A 137 6.44 -3.93 19.39
CA GLU A 137 6.31 -5.16 20.18
C GLU A 137 5.17 -6.00 19.59
N LEU A 138 5.51 -7.18 19.05
CA LEU A 138 4.54 -8.16 18.61
C LEU A 138 4.07 -8.97 19.82
N ARG A 139 2.78 -8.85 20.10
CA ARG A 139 2.03 -9.59 21.12
C ARG A 139 0.85 -10.32 20.46
N PRO A 140 0.27 -11.33 21.10
CA PRO A 140 -0.89 -12.06 20.56
C PRO A 140 -2.09 -11.16 20.19
N ASP A 141 -2.26 -10.05 20.90
CA ASP A 141 -3.34 -9.07 20.79
C ASP A 141 -2.92 -7.80 20.04
N ILE A 142 -1.95 -7.89 19.13
CA ILE A 142 -1.51 -6.71 18.38
C ILE A 142 -2.66 -6.09 17.56
N GLU A 143 -2.90 -4.81 17.82
CA GLU A 143 -3.79 -3.96 17.04
C GLU A 143 -3.01 -2.74 16.51
N VAL A 144 -3.31 -2.39 15.27
CA VAL A 144 -2.72 -1.24 14.58
C VAL A 144 -3.87 -0.43 14.03
N GLU A 145 -4.08 0.79 14.55
CA GLU A 145 -5.21 1.63 14.15
C GLU A 145 -5.01 2.30 12.78
N THR A 146 -3.75 2.57 12.42
CA THR A 146 -3.38 3.30 11.20
C THR A 146 -2.16 2.67 10.54
N VAL A 147 -1.95 2.89 9.24
CA VAL A 147 -0.81 2.31 8.55
C VAL A 147 0.52 2.79 9.12
N MET A 148 1.41 1.86 9.47
CA MET A 148 2.74 2.15 10.04
C MET A 148 3.86 1.61 9.16
N ARG A 149 5.03 2.25 9.22
CA ARG A 149 6.23 1.84 8.45
C ARG A 149 7.36 1.38 9.39
N LEU A 150 7.93 0.22 9.11
CA LEU A 150 9.19 -0.26 9.67
C LEU A 150 10.32 -0.17 8.64
N THR A 151 11.51 0.15 9.13
CA THR A 151 12.77 0.24 8.38
C THR A 151 13.77 -0.77 8.92
N LEU A 152 14.95 -0.84 8.30
CA LEU A 152 16.06 -1.67 8.76
C LEU A 152 16.50 -1.35 10.19
N GLU A 153 16.32 -0.10 10.61
CA GLU A 153 16.67 0.38 11.96
C GLU A 153 15.57 0.11 12.99
N SER A 154 14.35 -0.22 12.54
CA SER A 154 13.25 -0.53 13.42
C SER A 154 13.53 -1.81 14.22
N LYS A 155 13.24 -1.77 15.53
CA LYS A 155 13.35 -2.92 16.41
C LYS A 155 12.01 -3.62 16.61
N VAL A 156 11.91 -4.89 16.22
CA VAL A 156 10.75 -5.74 16.43
C VAL A 156 11.00 -6.68 17.59
N VAL A 157 10.20 -6.58 18.66
CA VAL A 157 10.28 -7.45 19.83
C VAL A 157 9.17 -8.49 19.75
N LEU A 158 9.54 -9.78 19.72
CA LEU A 158 8.59 -10.89 19.82
C LEU A 158 8.44 -11.25 21.29
N SER A 159 7.28 -10.97 21.89
CA SER A 159 7.04 -11.17 23.32
C SER A 159 5.87 -12.12 23.55
N ASN A 160 6.17 -13.36 23.92
CA ASN A 160 5.19 -14.42 24.18
C ASN A 160 4.15 -14.58 23.04
N VAL A 161 4.62 -14.60 21.80
CA VAL A 161 3.79 -14.64 20.59
C VAL A 161 4.24 -15.75 19.65
N ALA A 162 3.27 -16.48 19.08
CA ALA A 162 3.53 -17.43 18.02
C ALA A 162 3.45 -16.72 16.67
N VAL A 163 4.55 -16.70 15.91
CA VAL A 163 4.60 -16.14 14.55
C VAL A 163 4.91 -17.26 13.56
N SER A 164 4.45 -17.12 12.32
CA SER A 164 4.86 -18.04 11.26
C SER A 164 6.36 -17.90 10.99
N ASP A 165 6.99 -19.01 10.58
CA ASP A 165 8.37 -19.05 10.10
C ASP A 165 8.64 -17.99 9.01
N SER A 166 7.74 -17.89 8.04
CA SER A 166 7.78 -16.94 6.94
C SER A 166 7.75 -15.49 7.41
N LEU A 167 6.93 -15.16 8.42
CA LEU A 167 6.89 -13.82 8.99
C LEU A 167 8.18 -13.52 9.76
N PHE A 168 8.63 -14.47 10.58
CA PHE A 168 9.84 -14.36 11.37
C PHE A 168 11.07 -14.07 10.51
N PHE A 169 11.36 -14.91 9.51
CA PHE A 169 12.56 -14.76 8.68
C PHE A 169 12.56 -13.46 7.87
N LYS A 170 11.38 -13.01 7.44
CA LYS A 170 11.29 -11.74 6.72
C LYS A 170 11.48 -10.52 7.60
N LEU A 171 10.93 -10.53 8.81
CA LEU A 171 11.18 -9.47 9.78
C LEU A 171 12.68 -9.39 10.07
N MET A 172 13.36 -10.52 10.27
CA MET A 172 14.83 -10.53 10.44
C MET A 172 15.59 -9.95 9.23
N GLY A 173 15.11 -10.17 8.01
CA GLY A 173 15.73 -9.62 6.80
C GLY A 173 15.47 -8.13 6.54
N ARG A 174 14.63 -7.48 7.36
CA ARG A 174 14.15 -6.10 7.12
C ARG A 174 14.11 -5.21 8.37
N THR A 175 14.36 -5.76 9.55
CA THR A 175 14.28 -5.10 10.86
C THR A 175 15.23 -5.79 11.83
N SER A 176 15.48 -5.18 13.00
CA SER A 176 16.17 -5.85 14.11
C SER A 176 15.17 -6.63 14.97
N VAL A 177 15.20 -7.96 14.92
CA VAL A 177 14.28 -8.80 15.70
C VAL A 177 14.92 -9.21 17.03
N THR A 178 14.20 -9.03 18.13
CA THR A 178 14.57 -9.50 19.47
C THR A 178 13.50 -10.45 19.99
N ILE A 179 13.89 -11.63 20.45
CA ILE A 179 12.98 -12.56 21.11
C ILE A 179 13.05 -12.30 22.61
N ARG A 180 11.90 -12.06 23.23
CA ARG A 180 11.77 -11.91 24.68
C ARG A 180 10.88 -13.03 25.19
N ASN A 181 11.47 -13.95 25.92
CA ASN A 181 10.75 -14.91 26.74
C ASN A 181 10.66 -14.31 28.15
N LYS A 182 9.45 -14.19 28.71
CA LYS A 182 9.25 -13.89 30.12
C LYS A 182 8.97 -15.19 30.86
#